data_AF-A0A7V3CW78-F1
#
_entry.id   AF-A0A7V3CW78-F1
#
_cell.length_a   1.000
_cell.length_b   1.000
_cell.length_c   1.000
_cell.angle_alpha   90.00
_cell.angle_beta   90.00
_cell.angle_gamma   90.00
#
_symmetry.space_group_name_H-M   'P 1'
#
loop_
_entity.id
_entity.type
_entity.pdbx_description
1 polymer ?
#
loop_
_entity_poly.entity_id
_entity_poly.type
_entity_poly.pdbx_seq_one_letter_code
_entity_poly.pdbx_strand_id
1 'polypeptide(L)' 'DTGTPEALLKAAQFFGVIEDRQGLKVACIEEIAYSKGFINRAQFRTVIDSIPKSLYRDYLEKIYEED' A
#
# COMPACT_ATOMS: atom_id res chain seq x y z
N ASP A 1 15.93 1.83 10.35
CA ASP A 1 16.75 2.96 10.80
C ASP A 1 16.94 3.91 9.63
N THR A 2 16.15 4.98 9.60
CA THR A 2 16.12 5.99 8.50
C THR A 2 16.78 7.30 8.95
N GLY A 3 17.71 7.22 9.91
CA GLY A 3 18.27 8.39 10.60
C GLY A 3 19.09 9.36 9.73
N THR A 4 19.41 9.02 8.48
CA THR A 4 20.10 9.92 7.54
C THR A 4 19.32 10.05 6.22
N PRO A 5 19.38 11.22 5.55
CA PRO A 5 18.71 11.44 4.25
C PRO A 5 19.12 10.41 3.19
N GLU A 6 20.36 9.95 3.23
CA GLU A 6 20.91 8.94 2.32
C GLU A 6 20.34 7.55 2.61
N ALA A 7 20.16 7.18 3.87
CA ALA A 7 19.50 5.93 4.25
C ALA A 7 18.01 5.94 3.85
N LEU A 8 17.34 7.09 3.94
CA LEU A 8 15.97 7.28 3.48
C LEU A 8 15.86 7.07 1.96
N LEU A 9 16.76 7.67 1.18
CA LEU A 9 16.79 7.52 -0.28
C LEU A 9 17.04 6.07 -0.69
N LYS A 10 18.00 5.40 -0.03
CA LYS A 10 18.30 3.98 -0.28
C LYS A 10 17.13 3.07 0.07
N ALA A 11 16.44 3.35 1.19
CA ALA A 11 15.25 2.61 1.58
C ALA A 11 14.12 2.80 0.57
N ALA A 12 13.85 4.04 0.15
CA ALA A 12 12.84 4.35 -0.86
C ALA A 12 13.13 3.66 -2.21
N GLN A 13 14.39 3.64 -2.65
CA GLN A 13 14.82 2.91 -3.85
C GLN A 13 14.66 1.39 -3.69
N PHE A 14 14.97 0.85 -2.51
CA PHE A 14 14.82 -0.57 -2.22
C PHE A 14 13.35 -1.01 -2.25
N PHE A 15 12.45 -0.22 -1.64
CA PHE A 15 11.01 -0.49 -1.69
C PHE A 15 10.47 -0.38 -3.11
N GLY A 16 10.85 0.64 -3.89
CA GLY A 16 10.39 0.79 -5.27
C GLY A 16 10.77 -0.40 -6.17
N VAL A 17 11.97 -0.97 -6.01
CA VAL A 17 12.41 -2.14 -6.79
C VAL A 17 11.69 -3.43 -6.37
N ILE A 18 11.37 -3.59 -5.08
CA ILE A 18 10.59 -4.76 -4.61
C ILE A 18 9.11 -4.63 -5.01
N GLU A 19 8.53 -3.44 -4.91
CA GLU A 19 7.16 -3.15 -5.34
C GLU A 19 6.97 -3.45 -6.83
N ASP A 20 7.92 -3.06 -7.68
CA ASP A 20 7.86 -3.29 -9.13
C ASP A 20 7.98 -4.79 -9.50
N ARG A 21 8.73 -5.57 -8.71
CA ARG A 21 8.98 -6.99 -8.99
C ARG A 21 7.95 -7.95 -8.40
N GLN A 22 7.33 -7.60 -7.27
CA GLN A 22 6.34 -8.45 -6.59
C GLN A 22 4.93 -7.90 -6.67
N GLY A 23 4.74 -6.65 -7.13
CA GLY A 23 3.43 -6.02 -7.24
C GLY A 23 2.75 -5.75 -5.90
N LEU A 24 3.48 -5.84 -4.79
CA LEU A 24 3.01 -5.72 -3.41
C LEU A 24 3.60 -4.47 -2.77
N LYS A 25 2.76 -3.56 -2.27
CA LYS A 25 3.20 -2.39 -1.50
C LYS A 25 3.45 -2.77 -0.05
N VAL A 26 4.67 -2.52 0.40
CA VAL A 26 5.06 -2.79 1.78
C VAL A 26 4.41 -1.77 2.72
N ALA A 27 3.74 -2.26 3.77
CA ALA A 27 3.09 -1.49 4.84
C ALA A 27 1.73 -0.83 4.54
N CYS A 28 0.87 -1.45 3.72
CA CYS A 28 -0.54 -1.06 3.64
C CYS A 28 -1.31 -1.55 4.87
N ILE A 29 -1.68 -0.64 5.78
CA ILE A 29 -2.41 -0.98 7.01
C ILE A 29 -3.84 -1.39 6.66
N GLU A 30 -4.40 -0.78 5.63
CA GLU A 30 -5.72 -1.00 5.05
C GLU A 30 -5.84 -2.42 4.50
N GLU A 31 -4.84 -2.88 3.76
CA GLU A 31 -4.74 -4.26 3.27
C GLU A 31 -4.67 -5.25 4.44
N ILE A 32 -3.81 -4.98 5.43
CA ILE A 32 -3.68 -5.82 6.62
C ILE A 32 -5.00 -5.87 7.40
N ALA A 33 -5.69 -4.73 7.52
CA ALA A 33 -6.98 -4.64 8.19
C ALA A 33 -8.07 -5.40 7.44
N TYR A 34 -8.07 -5.35 6.10
CA TYR A 34 -8.99 -6.11 5.26
C TYR A 34 -8.72 -7.62 5.36
N SER A 35 -7.45 -8.04 5.19
CA SER A 35 -7.01 -9.44 5.29
C SER A 35 -7.24 -10.05 6.67
N LYS A 36 -7.10 -9.27 7.75
CA LYS A 36 -7.40 -9.71 9.13
C LYS A 36 -8.88 -9.62 9.50
N GLY A 37 -9.75 -9.14 8.60
CA GLY A 37 -11.18 -8.98 8.84
C GLY A 37 -11.55 -7.87 9.83
N PHE A 38 -10.64 -6.92 10.09
CA PHE A 38 -10.93 -5.74 10.90
C PHE A 38 -11.83 -4.74 10.18
N ILE A 39 -11.79 -4.71 8.84
CA ILE A 39 -12.69 -3.95 7.99
C ILE A 39 -13.33 -4.88 6.95
N ASN A 40 -14.58 -4.59 6.60
CA ASN A 40 -15.29 -5.30 5.55
C ASN A 40 -15.01 -4.68 4.16
N ARG A 41 -15.41 -5.39 3.10
CA ARG A 41 -15.19 -4.97 1.70
C ARG A 41 -15.77 -3.57 1.39
N ALA A 42 -16.92 -3.22 1.98
CA ALA A 42 -17.53 -1.91 1.80
C ALA A 42 -16.76 -0.79 2.52
N GLN A 43 -16.23 -1.06 3.71
CA GLN A 43 -15.36 -0.15 4.45
C GLN A 43 -14.03 0.05 3.73
N PHE A 44 -13.43 -1.02 3.21
CA PHE A 44 -12.21 -0.93 2.41
C PHE A 44 -12.42 -0.08 1.15
N ARG A 45 -13.56 -0.25 0.46
CA ARG A 45 -13.93 0.61 -0.67
C ARG A 45 -14.08 2.08 -0.29
N THR A 46 -14.71 2.36 0.86
CA THR A 46 -14.88 3.72 1.36
C THR A 46 -13.53 4.38 1.65
N VAL A 47 -12.57 3.63 2.18
CA VAL A 47 -11.20 4.12 2.42
C VAL A 47 -10.52 4.44 1.10
N ILE A 48 -10.60 3.55 0.11
CA ILE A 48 -10.07 3.80 -1.24
C ILE A 48 -10.63 5.08 -1.85
N ASP A 49 -11.96 5.27 -1.78
CA ASP A 49 -12.63 6.43 -2.36
C ASP A 49 -12.28 7.74 -1.61
N SER A 50 -11.89 7.65 -0.33
CA SER A 50 -11.41 8.80 0.46
C SER A 50 -9.99 9.24 0.11
N ILE A 51 -9.20 8.37 -0.54
CA ILE A 51 -7.81 8.64 -0.89
C ILE A 51 -7.76 9.34 -2.26
N PRO A 52 -7.01 10.47 -2.38
CA PRO A 52 -6.79 11.12 -3.67
C PRO A 52 -6.11 10.19 -4.67
N LYS A 53 -6.30 10.45 -5.98
CA LYS A 53 -5.59 9.70 -7.03
C LYS A 53 -4.09 9.73 -6.79
N SER A 54 -3.53 8.55 -6.56
CA SER A 54 -2.12 8.33 -6.25
C SER A 54 -1.78 6.87 -6.52
N LEU A 55 -0.50 6.58 -6.69
CA LEU A 55 0.00 5.21 -6.87
C LEU A 55 -0.38 4.28 -5.69
N TYR A 56 -0.66 4.86 -4.52
CA TYR A 56 -1.14 4.14 -3.35
C TYR A 56 -2.61 3.72 -3.50
N ARG A 57 -3.46 4.63 -3.98
CA ARG A 57 -4.85 4.33 -4.30
C ARG A 57 -4.95 3.27 -5.38
N ASP A 58 -4.17 3.39 -6.45
CA ASP A 58 -4.19 2.44 -7.57
C ASP A 58 -3.83 1.01 -7.09
N TYR A 59 -2.92 0.90 -6.13
CA TYR A 59 -2.59 -0.37 -5.48
C TYR A 59 -3.75 -0.94 -4.66
N LEU A 60 -4.40 -0.12 -3.82
CA LEU A 60 -5.55 -0.57 -3.03
C LEU A 60 -6.74 -0.95 -3.91
N GLU A 61 -6.96 -0.24 -5.02
CA GLU A 61 -7.96 -0.60 -6.03
C GLU A 61 -7.64 -1.96 -6.68
N LYS A 62 -6.37 -2.22 -7.01
CA LYS A 62 -5.95 -3.53 -7.52
C LYS A 62 -6.22 -4.67 -6.53
N ILE A 63 -5.91 -4.47 -5.25
CA ILE A 63 -6.21 -5.46 -4.20
C ILE A 63 -7.72 -5.68 -4.07
N TYR A 64 -8.52 -4.61 -4.14
CA TYR A 64 -9.98 -4.72 -4.09
C TYR A 64 -10.57 -5.51 -5.27
N GLU A 65 -9.92 -5.47 -6.44
CA GLU A 65 -10.35 -6.20 -7.65
C GLU A 65 -9.88 -7.66 -7.71
N GLU A 66 -8.75 -7.99 -7.09
CA GLU A 66 -8.21 -9.37 -7.04
C GLU A 66 -8.90 -10.29 -6.02
N ASP A 67 -9.66 -9.72 -5.06
CA ASP A 67 -10.43 -10.40 -3.99
C ASP A 67 -11.94 -10.43 -4.27
#